data_AF-A0A1F9N5R6-F1
#
_entry.id   AF-A0A1F9N5R6-F1
#
_cell.length_a   1.000
_cell.length_b   1.000
_cell.length_c   1.000
_cell.angle_alpha   90.00
_cell.angle_beta   90.00
_cell.angle_gamma   90.00
#
_symmetry.space_group_name_H-M   'P 1'
#
loop_
_entity.id
_entity.type
_entity.pdbx_description
1 polymer ?
#
loop_
_entity_poly.entity_id
_entity_poly.type
_entity_poly.pdbx_seq_one_letter_code
_entity_poly.pdbx_strand_id
1 'polypeptide(L)'
;MQRFPIRTDEGMSHRTWCVDVDAAHRVGQLEPNRLRREISEMGEHFPHWILTVAKGNTTLRCVKCQGMLVFDRGVRCVSCDAVDERRGGMRIGFFGLMPPVGIDSLDRIKKGLQQGTPKQHLVGHRDGLGTFLLVPLLVTFPADYPQQPVVVSYLPGIFEIPGMPRPTPSHDTHLLSEGTMCLFASGQWQSAMTCREVLQQRAYAHVIKLLRFGNGKRDAFAVVS
;
A
#
# COMPACT_ATOMS: atom_id res chain seq x y z
N MET A 1 -16.57 -2.35 -7.85
CA MET A 1 -16.15 -3.76 -7.70
C MET A 1 -14.64 -3.81 -7.63
N GLN A 2 -14.06 -4.68 -6.81
CA GLN A 2 -12.61 -4.91 -6.78
C GLN A 2 -12.27 -6.27 -7.39
N ARG A 3 -11.08 -6.40 -7.99
CA ARG A 3 -10.61 -7.62 -8.65
C ARG A 3 -9.37 -8.15 -7.94
N PHE A 4 -9.35 -9.45 -7.64
CA PHE A 4 -8.19 -10.07 -7.01
C PHE A 4 -7.78 -11.35 -7.73
N PRO A 5 -6.47 -11.50 -7.99
CA PRO A 5 -5.95 -12.72 -8.58
C PRO A 5 -5.99 -13.86 -7.54
N ILE A 6 -6.66 -14.96 -7.88
CA ILE A 6 -6.67 -16.19 -7.08
C ILE A 6 -5.96 -17.30 -7.87
N ARG A 7 -5.15 -18.10 -7.17
CA ARG A 7 -4.56 -19.30 -7.74
C ARG A 7 -5.53 -20.45 -7.54
N THR A 8 -5.87 -21.12 -8.64
CA THR A 8 -6.75 -22.29 -8.71
C THR A 8 -5.96 -23.45 -9.33
N ASP A 9 -6.52 -24.66 -9.30
CA ASP A 9 -5.90 -25.83 -9.93
C ASP A 9 -5.76 -25.66 -11.46
N GLU A 10 -6.61 -24.84 -12.07
CA GLU A 10 -6.63 -24.51 -13.50
C GLU A 10 -5.70 -23.33 -13.86
N GLY A 11 -5.00 -22.75 -12.88
CA GLY A 11 -4.10 -21.60 -13.06
C GLY A 11 -4.56 -20.34 -12.34
N MET A 12 -4.19 -19.17 -12.88
CA MET A 12 -4.53 -17.87 -12.30
C MET A 12 -5.89 -17.39 -12.81
N SER A 13 -6.84 -17.21 -11.90
CA SER A 13 -8.16 -16.63 -12.18
C SER A 13 -8.33 -15.30 -11.43
N HIS A 14 -9.37 -14.53 -11.76
CA HIS A 14 -9.71 -13.29 -11.05
C HIS A 14 -11.07 -13.44 -10.37
N ARG A 15 -11.10 -13.25 -9.05
CA ARG A 15 -12.35 -13.13 -8.30
C ARG A 15 -12.73 -11.66 -8.19
N THR A 16 -13.98 -11.34 -8.49
CA THR A 16 -14.54 -10.00 -8.29
C THR A 16 -15.43 -9.97 -7.06
N TRP A 17 -15.41 -8.86 -6.32
CA TRP A 17 -16.38 -8.63 -5.24
C TRP A 17 -16.88 -7.19 -5.20
N CYS A 18 -18.01 -7.04 -4.55
CA CYS A 18 -18.54 -5.76 -4.12
C CYS A 18 -18.07 -5.49 -2.70
N VAL A 19 -17.58 -4.28 -2.45
CA VAL A 19 -17.15 -3.88 -1.11
C VAL A 19 -18.41 -3.75 -0.23
N ASP A 20 -18.46 -4.53 0.85
CA ASP A 20 -19.44 -4.33 1.91
C ASP A 20 -19.08 -3.07 2.71
N VAL A 21 -19.68 -1.95 2.29
CA VAL A 21 -19.43 -0.63 2.86
C VAL A 21 -19.82 -0.57 4.33
N ASP A 22 -20.87 -1.28 4.75
CA ASP A 22 -21.33 -1.24 6.13
C ASP A 22 -20.38 -2.03 7.05
N ALA A 23 -19.86 -3.16 6.58
CA ALA A 23 -18.81 -3.89 7.29
C ALA A 23 -17.51 -3.07 7.38
N ALA A 24 -17.11 -2.42 6.29
CA ALA A 24 -15.94 -1.54 6.27
C ALA A 24 -16.13 -0.32 7.21
N HIS A 25 -17.32 0.29 7.22
CA HIS A 25 -17.67 1.38 8.12
C HIS A 25 -17.58 0.94 9.59
N ARG A 26 -18.15 -0.22 9.96
CA ARG A 26 -18.08 -0.75 11.34
C ARG A 26 -16.64 -0.96 11.82
N VAL A 27 -15.73 -1.34 10.92
CA VAL A 27 -14.32 -1.55 11.25
C VAL A 27 -13.52 -0.24 11.26
N GLY A 28 -13.69 0.60 10.25
CA GLY A 28 -12.89 1.80 10.05
C GLY A 28 -13.40 3.04 10.77
N GLN A 29 -14.67 3.04 11.18
CA GLN A 29 -15.39 4.18 11.79
C GLN A 29 -15.35 5.46 10.94
N LEU A 30 -15.05 5.33 9.64
CA LEU A 30 -15.10 6.42 8.67
C LEU A 30 -16.55 6.77 8.35
N GLU A 31 -16.85 8.06 8.23
CA GLU A 31 -18.17 8.51 7.79
C GLU A 31 -18.57 7.80 6.46
N PRO A 32 -19.79 7.24 6.34
CA PRO A 32 -20.16 6.39 5.20
C PRO A 32 -20.01 7.05 3.82
N ASN A 33 -20.38 8.33 3.67
CA ASN A 33 -20.25 9.03 2.38
C ASN A 33 -18.78 9.24 2.02
N ARG A 34 -17.93 9.57 3.00
CA ARG A 34 -16.48 9.67 2.80
C ARG A 34 -15.90 8.32 2.38
N LEU A 35 -16.25 7.24 3.08
CA LEU A 35 -15.79 5.90 2.72
C LEU A 35 -16.21 5.51 1.29
N ARG A 36 -17.46 5.78 0.90
CA ARG A 36 -17.94 5.54 -0.47
C ARG A 36 -17.14 6.33 -1.50
N ARG A 37 -16.83 7.60 -1.22
CA ARG A 37 -15.98 8.43 -2.08
C ARG A 37 -14.58 7.84 -2.24
N GLU A 38 -13.92 7.45 -1.14
CA GLU A 38 -12.59 6.82 -1.19
C GLU A 38 -12.63 5.52 -2.00
N ILE A 39 -13.63 4.66 -1.80
CA ILE A 39 -13.79 3.41 -2.55
C ILE A 39 -14.00 3.68 -4.05
N SER A 40 -14.81 4.68 -4.39
CA SER A 40 -15.08 5.05 -5.78
C SER A 40 -13.82 5.57 -6.47
N GLU A 41 -13.16 6.57 -5.89
CA GLU A 41 -11.95 7.17 -6.46
C GLU A 41 -10.80 6.16 -6.55
N MET A 42 -10.61 5.31 -5.53
CA MET A 42 -9.62 4.23 -5.59
C MET A 42 -9.98 3.19 -6.64
N GLY A 43 -11.25 2.83 -6.79
CA GLY A 43 -11.70 1.88 -7.81
C GLY A 43 -11.48 2.37 -9.24
N GLU A 44 -11.63 3.67 -9.48
CA GLU A 44 -11.41 4.31 -10.79
C GLU A 44 -9.92 4.45 -11.14
N HIS A 45 -9.11 4.95 -10.22
CA HIS A 45 -7.72 5.30 -10.51
C HIS A 45 -6.71 4.22 -10.14
N PHE A 46 -7.09 3.30 -9.24
CA PHE A 46 -6.24 2.26 -8.69
C PHE A 46 -7.01 0.92 -8.63
N PRO A 47 -7.49 0.37 -9.76
CA PRO A 47 -8.44 -0.74 -9.81
C PRO A 47 -7.94 -2.07 -9.21
N HIS A 48 -6.62 -2.18 -9.00
CA HIS A 48 -5.97 -3.34 -8.39
C HIS A 48 -5.66 -3.16 -6.90
N TRP A 49 -6.02 -2.01 -6.33
CA TRP A 49 -5.90 -1.76 -4.90
C TRP A 49 -7.14 -2.29 -4.17
N ILE A 50 -6.87 -3.02 -3.10
CA ILE A 50 -7.87 -3.79 -2.37
C ILE A 50 -8.15 -3.13 -1.03
N LEU A 51 -9.43 -2.91 -0.72
CA LEU A 51 -9.83 -2.50 0.61
C LEU A 51 -9.78 -3.73 1.50
N THR A 52 -8.91 -3.67 2.50
CA THR A 52 -8.54 -4.79 3.36
C THR A 52 -8.51 -4.35 4.83
N VAL A 53 -8.25 -5.31 5.71
CA VAL A 53 -8.10 -5.06 7.14
C VAL A 53 -6.62 -4.92 7.46
N ALA A 54 -6.27 -3.91 8.24
CA ALA A 54 -4.92 -3.59 8.65
C ALA A 54 -4.77 -3.60 10.18
N LYS A 55 -3.54 -3.84 10.64
CA LYS A 55 -3.10 -3.61 12.02
C LYS A 55 -1.69 -3.04 11.98
N GLY A 56 -1.53 -1.82 12.47
CA GLY A 56 -0.30 -1.05 12.28
C GLY A 56 0.01 -0.86 10.79
N ASN A 57 1.27 -1.12 10.40
CA ASN A 57 1.76 -0.98 9.03
C ASN A 57 1.64 -2.28 8.20
N THR A 58 0.76 -3.20 8.60
CA THR A 58 0.61 -4.52 7.93
C THR A 58 -0.85 -4.85 7.67
N THR A 59 -1.09 -5.69 6.66
CA THR A 59 -2.41 -6.30 6.41
C THR A 59 -2.64 -7.45 7.39
N LEU A 60 -3.81 -7.50 8.03
CA LEU A 60 -4.24 -8.68 8.76
C LEU A 60 -4.57 -9.82 7.79
N ARG A 61 -4.16 -11.04 8.19
CA ARG A 61 -4.36 -12.25 7.41
C ARG A 61 -5.35 -13.18 8.10
N CYS A 62 -6.04 -13.99 7.29
CA CYS A 62 -6.92 -15.03 7.78
C CYS A 62 -6.14 -16.04 8.63
N VAL A 63 -6.64 -16.33 9.82
CA VAL A 63 -6.01 -17.30 10.74
C VAL A 63 -5.96 -18.72 10.18
N LYS A 64 -6.91 -19.09 9.30
CA LYS A 64 -7.02 -20.45 8.76
C LYS A 64 -6.03 -20.73 7.62
N CYS A 65 -5.88 -19.80 6.69
CA CYS A 65 -5.10 -20.03 5.45
C CYS A 65 -4.10 -18.92 5.11
N GLN A 66 -3.94 -17.92 5.98
CA GLN A 66 -3.08 -16.75 5.75
C GLN A 66 -3.47 -15.88 4.53
N GLY A 67 -4.64 -16.13 3.93
CA GLY A 67 -5.19 -15.32 2.84
C GLY A 67 -5.53 -13.89 3.27
N MET A 68 -5.66 -12.99 2.30
CA MET A 68 -6.09 -11.60 2.55
C MET A 68 -7.53 -11.54 3.06
N LEU A 69 -7.79 -10.62 3.98
CA LEU A 69 -9.14 -10.30 4.44
C LEU A 69 -9.70 -9.13 3.63
N VAL A 70 -10.96 -9.25 3.24
CA VAL A 70 -11.67 -8.26 2.43
C VAL A 70 -13.06 -8.02 3.02
N PHE A 71 -13.70 -6.94 2.60
CA PHE A 71 -15.08 -6.62 2.96
C PHE A 71 -16.03 -7.11 1.86
N ASP A 72 -16.54 -8.34 2.00
CA ASP A 72 -17.57 -8.94 1.14
C ASP A 72 -18.55 -9.69 2.05
N ARG A 73 -19.77 -9.16 2.23
CA ARG A 73 -20.79 -9.70 3.15
C ARG A 73 -20.21 -9.95 4.56
N GLY A 74 -19.59 -8.92 5.13
CA GLY A 74 -18.76 -8.97 6.33
C GLY A 74 -17.26 -9.00 6.03
N VAL A 75 -16.45 -9.28 7.05
CA VAL A 75 -14.99 -9.46 6.91
C VAL A 75 -14.74 -10.92 6.58
N ARG A 76 -14.21 -11.20 5.39
CA ARG A 76 -14.02 -12.58 4.90
C ARG A 76 -12.66 -12.78 4.26
N CYS A 77 -12.16 -14.01 4.33
CA CYS A 77 -10.94 -14.39 3.63
C CYS A 77 -11.20 -14.59 2.14
N VAL A 78 -10.39 -13.95 1.28
CA VAL A 78 -10.50 -14.10 -0.17
C VAL A 78 -10.23 -15.53 -0.66
N SER A 79 -9.39 -16.29 0.06
CA SER A 79 -8.94 -17.63 -0.33
C SER A 79 -9.87 -18.74 0.17
N CYS A 80 -10.20 -18.76 1.47
CA CYS A 80 -10.99 -19.84 2.06
C CYS A 80 -12.42 -19.46 2.44
N ASP A 81 -12.85 -18.22 2.11
CA ASP A 81 -14.20 -17.69 2.35
C ASP A 81 -14.62 -17.66 3.84
N ALA A 82 -13.70 -17.98 4.76
CA ALA A 82 -13.96 -17.97 6.18
C ALA A 82 -14.24 -16.55 6.67
N VAL A 83 -15.29 -16.40 7.49
CA VAL A 83 -15.62 -15.16 8.18
C VAL A 83 -14.58 -14.91 9.28
N ASP A 84 -14.11 -13.67 9.38
CA ASP A 84 -13.22 -13.23 10.46
C ASP A 84 -14.05 -12.50 11.52
N GLU A 85 -14.18 -13.14 12.69
CA GLU A 85 -14.99 -12.65 13.81
C GLU A 85 -14.18 -11.88 14.86
N ARG A 86 -12.86 -11.73 14.66
CA ARG A 86 -12.01 -11.06 15.64
C ARG A 86 -12.52 -9.62 15.85
N ARG A 87 -12.60 -9.19 17.12
CA ARG A 87 -13.06 -7.85 17.50
C ARG A 87 -11.87 -7.03 18.01
N GLY A 88 -11.82 -5.75 17.61
CA GLY A 88 -10.91 -4.75 18.17
C GLY A 88 -9.54 -4.67 17.50
N GLY A 89 -8.96 -3.45 17.49
CA GLY A 89 -7.61 -3.17 16.99
C GLY A 89 -7.43 -3.27 15.46
N MET A 90 -8.51 -3.57 14.74
CA MET A 90 -8.55 -3.54 13.28
C MET A 90 -8.73 -2.11 12.79
N ARG A 91 -8.10 -1.81 11.66
CA ARG A 91 -8.38 -0.62 10.85
C ARG A 91 -8.70 -1.08 9.44
N ILE A 92 -9.39 -0.24 8.68
CA ILE A 92 -9.45 -0.46 7.23
C ILE A 92 -8.21 0.16 6.59
N GLY A 93 -7.80 -0.41 5.47
CA GLY A 93 -6.75 0.16 4.65
C GLY A 93 -6.82 -0.31 3.21
N PHE A 94 -6.26 0.47 2.30
CA PHE A 94 -6.04 0.05 0.93
C PHE A 94 -4.66 -0.57 0.81
N PHE A 95 -4.61 -1.82 0.34
CA PHE A 95 -3.37 -2.50 -0.01
C PHE A 95 -3.25 -2.61 -1.51
N GLY A 96 -2.09 -2.26 -2.06
CA GLY A 96 -1.84 -2.40 -3.48
C GLY A 96 -0.39 -2.18 -3.85
N LEU A 97 -0.13 -2.22 -5.15
CA LEU A 97 1.18 -2.01 -5.74
C LEU A 97 1.21 -0.62 -6.37
N MET A 98 2.27 0.14 -6.12
CA MET A 98 2.53 1.36 -6.86
C MET A 98 2.83 1.06 -8.33
N PRO A 99 2.59 2.04 -9.23
CA PRO A 99 3.01 1.92 -10.63
C PRO A 99 4.48 1.50 -10.76
N PRO A 100 4.83 0.80 -11.85
CA PRO A 100 6.19 0.34 -12.10
C PRO A 100 7.24 1.43 -11.94
N VAL A 101 8.23 1.19 -11.08
CA VAL A 101 9.43 2.04 -10.98
C VAL A 101 10.56 1.35 -11.73
N GLY A 102 11.10 2.00 -12.77
CA GLY A 102 12.26 1.49 -13.50
C GLY A 102 13.49 1.43 -12.60
N ILE A 103 14.15 0.27 -12.54
CA ILE A 103 15.29 0.02 -11.64
C ILE A 103 16.61 -0.23 -12.38
N ASP A 104 16.63 -0.11 -13.71
CA ASP A 104 17.85 -0.38 -14.49
C ASP A 104 18.99 0.60 -14.20
N SER A 105 18.68 1.81 -13.72
CA SER A 105 19.70 2.78 -13.26
C SER A 105 20.03 2.70 -11.76
N LEU A 106 19.50 1.68 -11.07
CA LEU A 106 19.61 1.49 -9.62
C LEU A 106 20.39 0.19 -9.32
N ASP A 107 21.65 0.14 -9.72
CA ASP A 107 22.51 -1.06 -9.66
C ASP A 107 22.50 -1.78 -8.31
N ARG A 108 22.55 -1.04 -7.19
CA ARG A 108 22.58 -1.64 -5.86
C ARG A 108 21.25 -2.30 -5.51
N ILE A 109 20.14 -1.63 -5.83
CA ILE A 109 18.80 -2.15 -5.63
C ILE A 109 18.56 -3.37 -6.53
N LYS A 110 18.92 -3.27 -7.81
CA LYS A 110 18.78 -4.36 -8.79
C LYS A 110 19.58 -5.59 -8.36
N LYS A 111 20.84 -5.43 -7.94
CA LYS A 111 21.65 -6.52 -7.39
C LYS A 111 21.04 -7.12 -6.11
N GLY A 112 20.53 -6.28 -5.21
CA GLY A 112 19.87 -6.74 -3.99
C GLY A 112 18.64 -7.59 -4.27
N LEU A 113 17.79 -7.17 -5.21
CA LEU A 113 16.61 -7.92 -5.63
C LEU A 113 16.95 -9.27 -6.31
N GLN A 114 18.08 -9.34 -7.02
CA GLN A 114 18.59 -10.58 -7.60
C GLN A 114 19.09 -11.58 -6.54
N GLN A 115 19.58 -11.07 -5.39
CA GLN A 115 20.00 -11.91 -4.26
C GLN A 115 18.81 -12.43 -3.45
N GLY A 116 17.70 -11.69 -3.43
CA GLY A 116 16.47 -12.11 -2.79
C GLY A 116 15.38 -11.06 -2.94
N THR A 117 14.36 -11.35 -3.76
CA THR A 117 13.18 -10.51 -3.84
C THR A 117 12.25 -10.83 -2.66
N PRO A 118 11.87 -9.85 -1.82
CA PRO A 118 10.98 -10.10 -0.70
C PRO A 118 9.61 -10.60 -1.20
N LYS A 119 8.99 -11.55 -0.48
CA LYS A 119 7.82 -12.31 -0.95
C LYS A 119 6.63 -11.50 -1.51
N GLN A 120 6.46 -10.27 -1.04
CA GLN A 120 5.34 -9.40 -1.43
C GLN A 120 5.70 -8.36 -2.49
N HIS A 121 6.95 -8.36 -2.96
CA HIS A 121 7.43 -7.48 -4.01
C HIS A 121 7.46 -8.23 -5.33
N LEU A 122 7.25 -7.51 -6.43
CA LEU A 122 7.31 -8.07 -7.77
C LEU A 122 8.34 -7.32 -8.59
N VAL A 123 9.30 -8.06 -9.14
CA VAL A 123 10.23 -7.58 -10.16
C VAL A 123 9.73 -8.11 -11.50
N GLY A 124 9.58 -7.21 -12.46
CA GLY A 124 9.15 -7.55 -13.80
C GLY A 124 10.04 -6.93 -14.86
N HIS A 125 9.77 -7.30 -16.11
CA HIS A 125 10.40 -6.72 -17.28
C HIS A 125 9.32 -6.37 -18.31
N ARG A 126 9.44 -5.21 -18.95
CA ARG A 126 8.54 -4.78 -20.03
C ARG A 126 9.33 -4.03 -21.09
N ASP A 127 9.13 -4.38 -22.36
CA ASP A 127 9.76 -3.69 -23.49
C ASP A 127 9.46 -2.19 -23.44
N GLY A 128 10.50 -1.37 -23.65
CA GLY A 128 10.45 0.09 -23.57
C GLY A 128 10.51 0.67 -22.14
N LEU A 129 10.21 -0.11 -21.09
CA LEU A 129 10.37 0.29 -19.68
C LEU A 129 11.61 -0.33 -19.03
N GLY A 130 12.01 -1.52 -19.48
CA GLY A 130 13.11 -2.28 -18.90
C GLY A 130 12.69 -3.05 -17.65
N THR A 131 13.66 -3.29 -16.76
CA THR A 131 13.42 -3.95 -15.46
C THR A 131 12.73 -2.97 -14.52
N PHE A 132 11.64 -3.40 -13.90
CA PHE A 132 10.89 -2.58 -12.95
C PHE A 132 10.59 -3.31 -11.66
N LEU A 133 10.39 -2.51 -10.60
CA LEU A 133 9.91 -2.95 -9.30
C LEU A 133 8.48 -2.43 -9.08
N LEU A 134 7.58 -3.33 -8.67
CA LEU A 134 6.29 -2.96 -8.09
C LEU A 134 6.43 -2.93 -6.56
N VAL A 135 6.23 -1.75 -5.98
CA VAL A 135 6.38 -1.54 -4.54
C VAL A 135 5.01 -1.69 -3.85
N PRO A 136 4.84 -2.70 -2.97
CA PRO A 136 3.64 -2.86 -2.17
C PRO A 136 3.56 -1.79 -1.09
N LEU A 137 2.42 -1.11 -1.03
CA LEU A 137 2.10 -0.13 -0.01
C LEU A 137 0.80 -0.49 0.70
N LEU A 138 0.67 0.04 1.92
CA LEU A 138 -0.55 0.03 2.69
C LEU A 138 -0.92 1.48 3.01
N VAL A 139 -2.14 1.88 2.69
CA VAL A 139 -2.73 3.14 3.13
C VAL A 139 -3.77 2.85 4.20
N THR A 140 -3.61 3.43 5.39
CA THR A 140 -4.58 3.30 6.48
C THR A 140 -5.16 4.66 6.84
N PHE A 141 -6.34 4.64 7.45
CA PHE A 141 -7.03 5.85 7.87
C PHE A 141 -6.84 6.03 9.39
N PRO A 142 -6.39 7.20 9.86
CA PRO A 142 -6.41 7.51 11.28
C PRO A 142 -7.85 7.65 11.79
N ALA A 143 -8.04 7.59 13.12
CA ALA A 143 -9.37 7.63 13.74
C ALA A 143 -10.09 8.97 13.52
N ASP A 144 -9.32 10.05 13.40
CA ASP A 144 -9.77 11.41 13.12
C ASP A 144 -9.58 11.79 11.64
N TYR A 145 -9.68 10.82 10.73
CA TYR A 145 -9.78 11.13 9.29
C TYR A 145 -11.15 11.76 8.98
N PRO A 146 -11.24 12.85 8.20
CA PRO A 146 -10.19 13.47 7.38
C PRO A 146 -9.46 14.68 8.01
N GLN A 147 -9.56 14.89 9.32
CA GLN A 147 -8.83 15.96 10.01
C GLN A 147 -7.32 15.70 9.99
N GLN A 148 -6.91 14.43 10.01
CA GLN A 148 -5.53 14.00 9.77
C GLN A 148 -5.39 13.32 8.41
N PRO A 149 -4.19 13.37 7.77
CA PRO A 149 -3.95 12.69 6.51
C PRO A 149 -4.02 11.16 6.65
N VAL A 150 -4.31 10.48 5.54
CA VAL A 150 -4.08 9.02 5.48
C VAL A 150 -2.62 8.70 5.79
N VAL A 151 -2.39 7.55 6.42
CA VAL A 151 -1.05 7.04 6.70
C VAL A 151 -0.65 6.08 5.59
N VAL A 152 0.41 6.41 4.85
CA VAL A 152 0.97 5.55 3.82
C VAL A 152 2.24 4.90 4.34
N SER A 153 2.29 3.58 4.31
CA SER A 153 3.39 2.79 4.84
C SER A 153 3.90 1.80 3.81
N TYR A 154 5.22 1.62 3.78
CA TYR A 154 5.84 0.48 3.13
C TYR A 154 5.55 -0.80 3.91
N LEU A 155 5.45 -1.93 3.22
CA LEU A 155 5.55 -3.22 3.90
C LEU A 155 6.99 -3.47 4.38
N PRO A 156 7.19 -4.15 5.53
CA PRO A 156 8.52 -4.37 6.11
C PRO A 156 9.55 -4.96 5.14
N GLY A 157 9.10 -5.86 4.27
CA GLY A 157 9.98 -6.54 3.30
C GLY A 157 10.73 -5.60 2.35
N ILE A 158 10.27 -4.36 2.09
CA ILE A 158 11.03 -3.44 1.23
C ILE A 158 12.42 -3.16 1.82
N PHE A 159 12.52 -3.11 3.16
CA PHE A 159 13.75 -2.77 3.87
C PHE A 159 14.69 -3.97 4.01
N GLU A 160 14.25 -5.17 3.63
CA GLU A 160 15.09 -6.36 3.53
C GLU A 160 15.94 -6.37 2.26
N ILE A 161 15.61 -5.53 1.26
CA ILE A 161 16.38 -5.43 0.02
C ILE A 161 17.77 -4.85 0.35
N PRO A 162 18.86 -5.55 -0.01
CA PRO A 162 20.21 -5.04 0.22
C PRO A 162 20.42 -3.62 -0.29
N GLY A 163 20.86 -2.74 0.62
CA GLY A 163 21.12 -1.33 0.35
C GLY A 163 20.02 -0.37 0.77
N MET A 164 18.82 -0.87 1.08
CA MET A 164 17.76 -0.04 1.64
C MET A 164 18.16 0.52 3.02
N PRO A 165 17.75 1.76 3.35
CA PRO A 165 17.99 2.32 4.66
C PRO A 165 17.24 1.53 5.74
N ARG A 166 17.71 1.63 6.99
CA ARG A 166 16.93 1.13 8.12
C ARG A 166 15.60 1.90 8.20
N PRO A 167 14.49 1.24 8.58
CA PRO A 167 13.18 1.87 8.69
C PRO A 167 13.06 2.70 9.97
N THR A 168 13.99 3.61 10.21
CA THR A 168 13.99 4.50 11.38
C THR A 168 13.58 5.91 10.96
N PRO A 169 12.98 6.71 11.88
CA PRO A 169 12.67 8.10 11.59
C PRO A 169 13.90 8.85 11.07
N SER A 170 13.75 9.53 9.94
CA SER A 170 14.85 10.28 9.32
C SER A 170 14.33 11.30 8.33
N HIS A 171 14.87 12.52 8.41
CA HIS A 171 14.63 13.58 7.44
C HIS A 171 15.20 13.24 6.07
N ASP A 172 16.31 12.51 5.98
CA ASP A 172 16.94 12.18 4.70
C ASP A 172 16.05 11.24 3.87
N THR A 173 15.49 10.22 4.52
CA THR A 173 14.62 9.22 3.89
C THR A 173 13.15 9.58 3.96
N HIS A 174 12.80 10.70 4.63
CA HIS A 174 11.43 11.13 4.90
C HIS A 174 10.58 10.04 5.57
N LEU A 175 11.14 9.32 6.55
CA LEU A 175 10.38 8.33 7.31
C LEU A 175 9.97 8.94 8.67
N LEU A 176 8.71 8.75 9.06
CA LEU A 176 8.18 9.18 10.37
C LEU A 176 8.35 8.10 11.44
N SER A 177 8.26 6.84 11.04
CA SER A 177 8.41 5.65 11.88
C SER A 177 8.75 4.44 11.01
N GLU A 178 8.60 3.22 11.54
CA GLU A 178 8.89 1.96 10.84
C GLU A 178 8.16 1.80 9.51
N GLY A 179 8.75 2.34 8.45
CA GLY A 179 8.20 2.32 7.09
C GLY A 179 7.09 3.33 6.81
N THR A 180 6.73 4.20 7.75
CA THR A 180 5.70 5.24 7.53
C THR A 180 6.28 6.43 6.77
N MET A 181 5.65 6.83 5.67
CA MET A 181 6.10 7.95 4.84
C MET A 181 5.77 9.31 5.47
N CYS A 182 6.72 10.24 5.41
CA CYS A 182 6.50 11.66 5.68
C CYS A 182 6.07 12.35 4.37
N LEU A 183 4.76 12.45 4.16
CA LEU A 183 4.19 12.95 2.90
C LEU A 183 3.80 14.43 2.93
N PHE A 184 3.65 15.03 4.11
CA PHE A 184 3.13 16.39 4.28
C PHE A 184 4.06 17.21 5.16
N ALA A 185 4.35 18.44 4.73
CA ALA A 185 4.81 19.48 5.64
C ALA A 185 3.62 20.08 6.41
N SER A 186 3.91 20.85 7.46
CA SER A 186 2.89 21.54 8.25
C SER A 186 1.96 22.37 7.36
N GLY A 187 0.65 22.26 7.56
CA GLY A 187 -0.37 23.01 6.82
C GLY A 187 -0.63 22.54 5.38
N GLN A 188 0.09 21.55 4.85
CA GLN A 188 -0.11 21.07 3.48
C GLN A 188 -1.29 20.08 3.34
N TRP A 189 -1.72 19.46 4.43
CA TRP A 189 -2.88 18.57 4.42
C TRP A 189 -4.17 19.39 4.31
N GLN A 190 -5.03 18.99 3.39
CA GLN A 190 -6.38 19.54 3.27
C GLN A 190 -7.37 18.39 3.45
N SER A 191 -8.35 18.52 4.34
CA SER A 191 -9.33 17.47 4.64
C SER A 191 -10.18 17.03 3.43
N ALA A 192 -10.22 17.86 2.38
CA ALA A 192 -10.85 17.53 1.11
C ALA A 192 -10.06 16.49 0.28
N MET A 193 -8.74 16.39 0.48
CA MET A 193 -7.86 15.45 -0.24
C MET A 193 -8.20 14.01 0.13
N THR A 194 -8.12 13.12 -0.85
CA THR A 194 -8.44 11.70 -0.76
C THR A 194 -7.19 10.82 -0.77
N CYS A 195 -7.36 9.52 -0.47
CA CYS A 195 -6.31 8.51 -0.61
C CYS A 195 -5.70 8.53 -2.02
N ARG A 196 -6.54 8.66 -3.06
CA ARG A 196 -6.11 8.77 -4.45
C ARG A 196 -5.11 9.90 -4.64
N GLU A 197 -5.44 11.10 -4.16
CA GLU A 197 -4.58 12.28 -4.33
C GLU A 197 -3.25 12.12 -3.60
N VAL A 198 -3.27 11.56 -2.39
CA VAL A 198 -2.03 11.27 -1.64
C VAL A 198 -1.15 10.28 -2.39
N LEU A 199 -1.73 9.22 -2.95
CA LEU A 199 -0.97 8.22 -3.72
C LEU A 199 -0.37 8.80 -5.01
N GLN A 200 -1.15 9.57 -5.77
CA GLN A 200 -0.73 10.14 -7.05
C GLN A 200 0.30 11.25 -6.87
N GLN A 201 0.08 12.17 -5.94
CA GLN A 201 0.86 13.39 -5.82
C GLN A 201 2.09 13.22 -4.92
N ARG A 202 2.04 12.32 -3.93
CA ARG A 202 3.02 12.29 -2.83
C ARG A 202 3.70 10.94 -2.68
N ALA A 203 2.94 9.84 -2.59
CA ALA A 203 3.52 8.52 -2.31
C ALA A 203 4.46 8.04 -3.42
N TYR A 204 4.12 8.25 -4.70
CA TYR A 204 4.95 7.83 -5.82
C TYR A 204 6.34 8.50 -5.82
N ALA A 205 6.38 9.82 -5.62
CA ALA A 205 7.63 10.56 -5.50
C ALA A 205 8.46 10.08 -4.30
N HIS A 206 7.80 9.76 -3.18
CA HIS A 206 8.46 9.21 -2.00
C HIS A 206 9.11 7.83 -2.29
N VAL A 207 8.41 6.94 -3.01
CA VAL A 207 8.96 5.64 -3.44
C VAL A 207 10.23 5.82 -4.27
N ILE A 208 10.19 6.71 -5.27
CA ILE A 208 11.37 7.00 -6.10
C ILE A 208 12.53 7.52 -5.24
N LYS A 209 12.26 8.47 -4.33
CA LYS A 209 13.27 9.03 -3.43
C LYS A 209 13.91 7.93 -2.56
N LEU A 210 13.11 7.08 -1.94
CA LEU A 210 13.62 6.01 -1.08
C LEU A 210 14.51 5.02 -1.86
N LEU A 211 14.09 4.61 -3.06
CA LEU A 211 14.87 3.70 -3.91
C LEU A 211 16.18 4.34 -4.38
N ARG A 212 16.17 5.63 -4.74
CA ARG A 212 17.40 6.38 -5.06
C ARG A 212 18.34 6.47 -3.86
N PHE A 213 17.80 6.74 -2.68
CA PHE A 213 18.58 6.77 -1.44
C PHE A 213 19.22 5.41 -1.14
N GLY A 214 18.45 4.32 -1.22
CA GLY A 214 18.96 2.96 -1.06
C GLY A 214 20.04 2.61 -2.09
N ASN A 215 19.95 3.18 -3.28
CA ASN A 215 20.99 3.09 -4.31
C ASN A 215 22.21 3.99 -4.08
N GLY A 216 22.29 4.73 -2.97
CA GLY A 216 23.38 5.66 -2.66
C GLY A 216 23.32 7.00 -3.39
N LYS A 217 22.24 7.28 -4.13
CA LYS A 217 22.00 8.59 -4.78
C LYS A 217 21.32 9.51 -3.74
N ARG A 218 22.12 10.25 -2.98
CA ARG A 218 21.67 11.09 -1.85
C ARG A 218 21.07 12.44 -2.25
N ASP A 219 21.19 12.84 -3.51
CA ASP A 219 20.69 14.14 -3.96
C ASP A 219 19.16 14.19 -3.89
N ALA A 220 18.67 15.05 -3.01
CA ALA A 220 17.27 15.27 -2.73
C ALA A 220 16.59 15.94 -3.93
N PHE A 221 15.45 15.40 -4.36
CA PHE A 221 14.45 16.26 -4.97
C PHE A 221 14.08 17.32 -3.93
N ALA A 222 14.33 18.59 -4.24
CA ALA A 222 13.58 19.68 -3.66
C ALA A 222 12.12 19.38 -3.99
N VAL A 223 11.33 19.01 -2.97
CA VAL A 223 9.88 18.98 -3.13
C VAL A 223 9.51 20.43 -3.41
N VAL A 224 8.99 20.70 -4.60
CA VAL A 224 8.37 21.99 -4.91
C VAL A 224 7.22 22.12 -3.91
N SER A 225 7.44 22.95 -2.90
CA SER A 225 6.47 23.36 -1.88
C SER A 225 5.44 24.28 -2.49
#